data_AF-A0A842N342-F1
#
_entry.id   AF-A0A842N342-F1
#
_cell.length_a   1.000
_cell.length_b   1.000
_cell.length_c   1.000
_cell.angle_alpha   90.00
_cell.angle_beta   90.00
_cell.angle_gamma   90.00
#
_symmetry.space_group_name_H-M   'P 1'
#
loop_
_entity.id
_entity.type
_entity.pdbx_description
1 polymer ?
#
loop_
_entity_poly.entity_id
_entity_poly.type
_entity_poly.pdbx_seq_one_letter_code
_entity_poly.pdbx_strand_id
1 'polypeptide(L)'
;MWAQMWQKQVELGCIPYYMFVVRDTGAQHYFGVSLVKAHEIFQQAIQKVSGLARTVRGPSMSATPGKVQVDGVAEINGTKVIVLRMLQGRNPEWVNRPFFAKYDENAIWLDDLKPAFEDKFFFEDELKQIKEQKMKAMNS
;
A
#
# COMPACT_ATOMS: atom_id res chain seq x y z
N MET A 1 -16.13 12.44 -2.70
CA MET A 1 -14.83 13.15 -2.75
C MET A 1 -13.87 12.56 -3.78
N TRP A 2 -13.25 11.38 -3.57
CA TRP A 2 -12.22 10.85 -4.49
C TRP A 2 -12.66 10.71 -5.95
N ALA A 3 -13.81 10.09 -6.21
CA ALA A 3 -14.33 9.95 -7.58
C ALA A 3 -14.49 11.29 -8.31
N GLN A 4 -15.08 12.29 -7.63
CA GLN A 4 -15.27 13.63 -8.18
C GLN A 4 -13.93 14.31 -8.47
N MET A 5 -12.96 14.19 -7.56
CA MET A 5 -11.64 14.79 -7.72
C MET A 5 -10.86 14.17 -8.89
N TRP A 6 -10.78 12.85 -8.99
CA TRP A 6 -10.06 12.18 -10.09
C TRP A 6 -10.73 12.41 -11.43
N GLN A 7 -12.07 12.39 -11.48
CA GLN A 7 -12.81 12.70 -12.69
C GLN A 7 -12.53 14.14 -13.14
N LYS A 8 -12.51 15.09 -12.19
CA LYS A 8 -12.17 16.48 -12.50
C LYS A 8 -10.73 16.66 -12.96
N GLN A 9 -9.78 15.93 -12.37
CA GLN A 9 -8.38 15.94 -12.81
C GLN A 9 -8.27 15.52 -14.28
N VAL A 10 -8.93 14.42 -14.67
CA VAL A 10 -8.93 13.96 -16.06
C VAL A 10 -9.59 14.96 -17.01
N GLU A 11 -10.71 15.58 -16.63
CA GLU A 11 -11.35 16.64 -17.42
C GLU A 11 -10.44 17.85 -17.65
N LEU A 12 -9.52 18.11 -16.73
CA LEU A 12 -8.52 19.18 -16.82
C LEU A 12 -7.20 18.72 -17.47
N GLY A 13 -7.16 17.52 -18.07
CA GLY A 13 -5.97 16.97 -18.70
C GLY A 13 -4.89 16.45 -17.74
N CYS A 14 -5.20 16.31 -16.45
CA CYS A 14 -4.31 15.73 -15.45
C CYS A 14 -4.48 14.21 -15.37
N ILE A 15 -3.39 13.49 -15.10
CA ILE A 15 -3.40 12.03 -14.90
C ILE A 15 -3.35 11.74 -13.39
N PRO A 16 -4.44 11.25 -12.77
CA PRO A 16 -4.42 10.88 -11.36
C PRO A 16 -3.48 9.70 -11.16
N TYR A 17 -2.46 9.85 -10.30
CA TYR A 17 -1.36 8.89 -10.23
C TYR A 17 -1.42 7.98 -9.00
N TYR A 18 -1.53 8.54 -7.79
CA TYR A 18 -1.58 7.78 -6.54
C TYR A 18 -2.70 8.27 -5.61
N MET A 19 -3.31 7.31 -4.90
CA MET A 19 -4.02 7.56 -3.64
C MET A 19 -3.13 7.07 -2.50
N PHE A 20 -2.49 7.99 -1.77
CA PHE A 20 -1.70 7.63 -0.60
C PHE A 20 -2.58 7.58 0.66
N VAL A 21 -2.32 6.61 1.53
CA VAL A 21 -2.83 6.64 2.90
C VAL A 21 -1.97 7.57 3.76
N VAL A 22 -2.49 7.96 4.92
CA VAL A 22 -1.78 8.87 5.84
C VAL A 22 -0.50 8.22 6.32
N ARG A 23 0.60 8.95 6.19
CA ARG A 23 1.92 8.47 6.59
C ARG A 23 2.02 8.36 8.10
N ASP A 24 2.75 7.34 8.55
CA ASP A 24 3.22 7.21 9.93
C ASP A 24 4.10 8.42 10.33
N THR A 25 3.43 9.39 10.95
CA THR A 25 3.95 10.68 11.41
C THR A 25 3.09 11.14 12.59
N GLY A 26 3.54 12.14 13.35
CA GLY A 26 2.85 12.59 14.58
C GLY A 26 1.41 13.12 14.43
N ALA A 27 0.86 13.23 13.22
CA ALA A 27 -0.54 13.61 12.99
C ALA A 27 -1.43 12.43 12.52
N GLN A 28 -0.88 11.22 12.41
CA GLN A 28 -1.57 10.05 11.85
C GLN A 28 -2.83 9.69 12.63
N HIS A 29 -2.87 9.89 13.95
CA HIS A 29 -4.04 9.60 14.77
C HIS A 29 -5.23 10.54 14.52
N TYR A 30 -5.02 11.71 13.91
CA TYR A 30 -6.11 12.64 13.58
C TYR A 30 -6.75 12.35 12.22
N PHE A 31 -5.97 11.84 11.26
CA PHE A 31 -6.41 11.72 9.86
C PHE A 31 -6.35 10.29 9.31
N GLY A 32 -5.75 9.37 10.06
CA GLY A 32 -5.57 7.98 9.70
C GLY A 32 -6.91 7.26 9.54
N VAL A 33 -6.97 6.44 8.50
CA VAL A 33 -8.05 5.47 8.30
C VAL A 33 -7.41 4.11 8.11
N SER A 34 -8.08 3.04 8.55
CA SER A 34 -7.52 1.69 8.39
C SER A 34 -7.31 1.36 6.91
N LEU A 35 -6.35 0.49 6.63
CA LEU A 35 -6.01 0.05 5.28
C LEU A 35 -7.21 -0.61 4.59
N VAL A 36 -8.00 -1.37 5.34
CA VAL A 36 -9.27 -1.95 4.86
C VAL A 36 -10.23 -0.83 4.45
N LYS A 37 -10.39 0.21 5.29
CA LYS A 37 -11.28 1.33 4.98
C LYS A 37 -10.79 2.15 3.80
N ALA A 38 -9.49 2.40 3.70
CA ALA A 38 -8.88 3.09 2.57
C ALA A 38 -9.16 2.33 1.26
N HIS A 39 -9.08 0.99 1.29
CA HIS A 39 -9.37 0.15 0.13
C HIS A 39 -10.86 0.23 -0.25
N GLU A 40 -11.79 0.15 0.71
CA GLU A 40 -13.22 0.35 0.42
C GLU A 40 -13.50 1.69 -0.25
N ILE A 41 -12.92 2.77 0.26
CA ILE A 41 -13.07 4.12 -0.30
C ILE A 41 -12.54 4.17 -1.74
N PHE A 42 -11.35 3.60 -1.96
CA PHE A 42 -10.73 3.51 -3.28
C PHE A 42 -11.62 2.71 -4.25
N GLN A 43 -12.05 1.52 -3.84
CA GLN A 43 -12.87 0.63 -4.65
C GLN A 43 -14.22 1.27 -5.03
N GLN A 44 -14.88 1.94 -4.09
CA GLN A 44 -16.12 2.69 -4.36
C GLN A 44 -15.91 3.88 -5.29
N ALA A 45 -14.74 4.53 -5.22
CA ALA A 45 -14.42 5.64 -6.12
C ALA A 45 -14.13 5.14 -7.55
N ILE A 46 -13.36 4.06 -7.69
CA ILE A 46 -13.03 3.44 -8.99
C ILE A 46 -14.29 3.01 -9.76
N GLN A 47 -15.31 2.49 -9.07
CA GLN A 47 -16.60 2.13 -9.67
C GLN A 47 -17.30 3.32 -10.36
N LYS A 48 -17.05 4.55 -9.90
CA LYS A 48 -17.80 5.76 -10.28
C LYS A 48 -17.06 6.67 -11.26
N VAL A 49 -15.86 6.28 -11.72
CA VAL A 49 -15.03 7.11 -12.62
C VAL A 49 -14.81 6.46 -13.98
N SER A 50 -14.49 7.30 -14.96
CA SER A 50 -14.11 6.89 -16.32
C SER A 50 -12.84 6.03 -16.34
N GLY A 51 -12.63 5.25 -17.41
CA GLY A 51 -11.44 4.40 -17.57
C GLY A 51 -10.12 5.18 -17.47
N LEU A 52 -10.07 6.42 -17.96
CA LEU A 52 -8.90 7.30 -17.83
C LEU A 52 -8.56 7.60 -16.37
N ALA A 53 -9.58 7.84 -15.54
CA ALA A 53 -9.40 8.10 -14.11
C ALA A 53 -9.05 6.82 -13.32
N ARG A 54 -9.34 5.61 -13.85
CA ARG A 54 -8.96 4.32 -13.23
C ARG A 54 -7.46 3.99 -13.34
N THR A 55 -6.66 4.87 -13.94
CA THR A 55 -5.19 4.74 -13.98
C THR A 55 -4.51 5.00 -12.62
N VAL A 56 -5.23 5.61 -11.68
CA VAL A 56 -4.75 5.86 -10.32
C VAL A 56 -4.42 4.54 -9.60
N ARG A 57 -3.30 4.55 -8.88
CA ARG A 57 -2.84 3.41 -8.07
C ARG A 57 -3.13 3.65 -6.60
N GLY A 58 -3.72 2.68 -5.91
CA GLY A 58 -3.93 2.78 -4.49
C GLY A 58 -5.00 1.83 -3.93
N PRO A 59 -5.34 2.00 -2.65
CA PRO A 59 -4.64 2.89 -1.70
C PRO A 59 -3.20 2.39 -1.46
N SER A 60 -2.28 3.33 -1.29
CA SER A 60 -0.84 3.02 -1.28
C SER A 60 -0.09 3.66 -0.12
N MET A 61 0.96 2.98 0.32
CA MET A 61 1.90 3.42 1.35
C MET A 61 3.27 3.58 0.72
N SER A 62 3.99 4.66 1.05
CA SER A 62 5.42 4.77 0.75
C SER A 62 6.21 4.39 2.00
N ALA A 63 6.47 3.10 2.16
CA ALA A 63 7.12 2.53 3.33
C ALA A 63 8.61 2.26 3.09
N THR A 64 9.32 1.84 4.14
CA THR A 64 10.75 1.52 4.10
C THR A 64 11.14 0.46 3.03
N PRO A 65 10.43 -0.69 2.90
CA PRO A 65 10.71 -1.67 1.85
C PRO A 65 10.39 -1.16 0.44
N GLY A 66 9.52 -0.16 0.32
CA GLY A 66 9.09 0.36 -0.97
C GLY A 66 7.66 0.91 -0.94
N LYS A 67 7.08 1.11 -2.14
CA LYS A 67 5.68 1.51 -2.31
C LYS A 67 4.81 0.27 -2.29
N VAL A 68 3.92 0.18 -1.32
CA VAL A 68 3.00 -0.94 -1.13
C VAL A 68 1.60 -0.50 -1.49
N GLN A 69 0.85 -1.32 -2.23
CA GLN A 69 -0.58 -1.13 -2.48
C GLN A 69 -1.38 -2.19 -1.73
N VAL A 70 -2.51 -1.79 -1.17
CA VAL A 70 -3.55 -2.71 -0.70
C VAL A 70 -4.45 -3.03 -1.89
N ASP A 71 -4.45 -4.28 -2.34
CA ASP A 71 -5.31 -4.73 -3.43
C ASP A 71 -6.70 -5.16 -2.95
N GLY A 72 -6.85 -5.46 -1.66
CA GLY A 72 -8.14 -5.68 -1.04
C GLY A 72 -8.11 -6.65 0.14
N VAL A 73 -9.28 -7.20 0.44
CA VAL A 73 -9.47 -8.24 1.46
C VAL A 73 -9.94 -9.50 0.75
N ALA A 74 -9.38 -10.64 1.13
CA ALA A 74 -9.75 -11.94 0.59
C ALA A 74 -9.93 -12.96 1.73
N GLU A 75 -10.53 -14.10 1.40
CA GLU A 75 -10.59 -15.25 2.28
C GLU A 75 -9.88 -16.42 1.61
N ILE A 76 -8.90 -17.01 2.29
CA ILE A 76 -8.11 -18.15 1.80
C ILE A 76 -8.21 -19.24 2.85
N ASN A 77 -8.79 -20.39 2.50
CA ASN A 77 -9.00 -21.52 3.40
C ASN A 77 -9.67 -21.12 4.73
N GLY A 78 -10.72 -20.28 4.67
CA GLY A 78 -11.43 -19.77 5.86
C GLY A 78 -10.68 -18.67 6.64
N THR A 79 -9.48 -18.28 6.19
CA THR A 79 -8.69 -17.21 6.83
C THR A 79 -8.85 -15.91 6.06
N LYS A 80 -9.43 -14.90 6.72
CA LYS A 80 -9.52 -13.54 6.18
C LYS A 80 -8.13 -12.88 6.18
N VAL A 81 -7.76 -12.29 5.05
CA VAL A 81 -6.44 -11.67 4.84
C VAL A 81 -6.55 -10.33 4.13
N ILE A 82 -5.55 -9.47 4.33
CA ILE A 82 -5.33 -8.28 3.51
C ILE A 82 -4.35 -8.68 2.40
N VAL A 83 -4.72 -8.43 1.16
CA VAL A 83 -3.90 -8.69 -0.02
C VAL A 83 -3.14 -7.43 -0.37
N LEU A 84 -1.82 -7.55 -0.51
CA LEU A 84 -0.94 -6.43 -0.83
C LEU A 84 -0.01 -6.78 -1.98
N ARG A 85 0.54 -5.75 -2.63
CA ARG A 85 1.63 -5.90 -3.61
C ARG A 85 2.61 -4.75 -3.54
N MET A 86 3.85 -5.01 -3.95
CA MET A 86 4.87 -3.97 -4.07
C MET A 86 4.76 -3.26 -5.42
N LEU A 87 4.32 -2.00 -5.44
CA LEU A 87 4.36 -1.18 -6.66
C LEU A 87 5.79 -0.76 -7.04
N GLN A 88 6.67 -0.69 -6.04
CA GLN A 88 8.08 -0.39 -6.17
C GLN A 88 8.80 -0.98 -4.95
N GLY A 89 9.90 -1.70 -5.13
CA GLY A 89 10.72 -2.23 -4.01
C GLY A 89 12.10 -1.58 -3.93
N ARG A 90 12.81 -1.77 -2.81
CA ARG A 90 14.25 -1.50 -2.72
C ARG A 90 15.06 -2.46 -3.60
N ASN A 91 14.61 -3.71 -3.70
CA ASN A 91 15.01 -4.63 -4.76
C ASN A 91 13.94 -4.60 -5.89
N PRO A 92 14.32 -4.38 -7.15
CA PRO A 92 13.42 -4.44 -8.31
C PRO A 92 12.64 -5.76 -8.43
N GLU A 93 13.19 -6.89 -7.98
CA GLU A 93 12.53 -8.21 -8.02
C GLU A 93 11.30 -8.31 -7.11
N TRP A 94 11.10 -7.34 -6.21
CA TRP A 94 9.91 -7.30 -5.36
C TRP A 94 8.68 -6.71 -6.09
N VAL A 95 8.87 -6.06 -7.24
CA VAL A 95 7.80 -5.35 -7.96
C VAL A 95 6.70 -6.31 -8.38
N ASN A 96 5.46 -5.90 -8.14
CA ASN A 96 4.21 -6.63 -8.35
C ASN A 96 4.12 -7.99 -7.66
N ARG A 97 5.06 -8.36 -6.79
CA ARG A 97 4.96 -9.59 -6.00
C ARG A 97 3.82 -9.45 -4.98
N PRO A 98 2.77 -10.29 -5.06
CA PRO A 98 1.71 -10.30 -4.05
C PRO A 98 2.20 -10.88 -2.73
N PHE A 99 1.64 -10.41 -1.64
CA PHE A 99 1.85 -10.96 -0.31
C PHE A 99 0.60 -10.72 0.56
N PHE A 100 0.49 -11.49 1.65
CA PHE A 100 -0.71 -11.53 2.47
C PHE A 100 -0.39 -11.17 3.91
N ALA A 101 -1.18 -10.25 4.46
CA ALA A 101 -1.17 -9.95 5.88
C ALA A 101 -2.42 -10.53 6.56
N LYS A 102 -2.31 -10.87 7.85
CA LYS A 102 -3.46 -11.19 8.69
C LYS A 102 -4.45 -10.03 8.62
N TYR A 103 -5.73 -10.34 8.58
CA TYR A 103 -6.74 -9.30 8.63
C TYR A 103 -6.67 -8.56 9.97
N ASP A 104 -6.56 -7.24 9.89
CA ASP A 104 -6.63 -6.32 11.00
C ASP A 104 -7.47 -5.12 10.57
N GLU A 105 -8.58 -4.89 11.26
CA GLU A 105 -9.52 -3.81 10.95
C GLU A 105 -8.99 -2.43 11.37
N ASN A 106 -7.97 -2.40 12.23
CA ASN A 106 -7.38 -1.20 12.83
C ASN A 106 -6.01 -0.86 12.25
N ALA A 107 -5.36 -1.77 11.50
CA ALA A 107 -4.08 -1.49 10.86
C ALA A 107 -4.18 -0.28 9.91
N ILE A 108 -3.35 0.73 10.15
CA ILE A 108 -3.33 1.99 9.39
C ILE A 108 -2.05 2.12 8.54
N TRP A 109 -1.01 1.35 8.86
CA TRP A 109 0.27 1.36 8.17
C TRP A 109 0.87 -0.03 8.00
N LEU A 110 1.98 -0.14 7.24
CA LEU A 110 2.63 -1.40 6.93
C LEU A 110 3.19 -2.09 8.18
N ASP A 111 3.70 -1.32 9.14
CA ASP A 111 4.36 -1.84 10.34
C ASP A 111 3.35 -2.43 11.35
N ASP A 112 2.05 -2.13 11.19
CA ASP A 112 0.97 -2.75 11.97
C ASP A 112 0.66 -4.18 11.50
N LEU A 113 1.04 -4.50 10.26
CA LEU A 113 0.67 -5.75 9.61
C LEU A 113 1.56 -6.91 10.02
N LYS A 114 0.97 -8.10 10.07
CA LYS A 114 1.67 -9.37 10.30
C LYS A 114 1.43 -10.32 9.14
N PRO A 115 2.42 -11.13 8.72
CA PRO A 115 2.21 -12.07 7.61
C PRO A 115 1.11 -13.08 7.93
N ALA A 116 0.30 -13.43 6.93
CA ALA A 116 -0.86 -14.31 7.11
C ALA A 116 -0.48 -15.80 7.27
N PHE A 117 0.49 -16.26 6.48
CA PHE A 117 0.80 -17.69 6.30
C PHE A 117 2.28 -18.04 6.50
N GLU A 118 3.09 -17.04 6.84
CA GLU A 118 4.54 -17.17 7.02
C GLU A 118 4.95 -16.47 8.33
N ASP A 119 6.19 -16.67 8.77
CA ASP A 119 6.71 -16.01 9.98
C ASP A 119 7.15 -14.56 9.72
N LYS A 120 7.45 -14.22 8.47
CA LYS A 120 7.93 -12.90 8.04
C LYS A 120 7.44 -12.58 6.63
N PHE A 121 7.40 -11.29 6.26
CA PHE A 121 7.18 -10.92 4.88
C PHE A 121 8.42 -11.23 4.03
N PHE A 122 8.20 -11.54 2.75
CA PHE A 122 9.24 -11.98 1.83
C PHE A 122 10.42 -11.00 1.67
N PHE A 123 10.23 -9.72 2.00
CA PHE A 123 11.23 -8.67 1.82
C PHE A 123 12.07 -8.40 3.07
N GLU A 124 11.73 -8.96 4.24
CA GLU A 124 12.31 -8.51 5.51
C GLU A 124 13.81 -8.78 5.66
N ASP A 125 14.25 -10.02 5.39
CA ASP A 125 15.66 -10.41 5.49
C ASP A 125 16.54 -9.57 4.56
N GLU A 126 16.14 -9.49 3.30
CA GLU A 126 16.89 -8.77 2.28
C GLU A 126 16.85 -7.25 2.54
N LEU A 127 15.74 -6.70 3.02
CA LEU A 127 15.68 -5.31 3.46
C LEU A 127 16.68 -5.02 4.59
N LYS A 128 16.83 -5.95 5.54
CA LYS A 128 17.82 -5.83 6.62
C LYS A 128 19.24 -5.80 6.05
N GLN A 129 19.57 -6.70 5.13
CA GLN A 129 20.88 -6.72 4.46
C GLN A 129 21.15 -5.42 3.69
N ILE A 130 20.17 -4.91 2.94
CA ILE A 130 20.27 -3.62 2.21
C ILE A 130 20.55 -2.47 3.17
N LYS A 131 19.90 -2.43 4.34
CA LYS A 131 20.12 -1.41 5.37
C LYS A 131 21.53 -1.50 5.96
N GLU A 132 21.99 -2.70 6.30
CA GLU A 132 23.33 -2.93 6.85
C GLU A 132 24.44 -2.53 5.87
N GLN A 133 24.30 -2.88 4.59
CA GLN A 133 25.25 -2.49 3.55
C GLN A 133 25.31 -0.96 3.37
N LYS A 134 24.16 -0.28 3.39
CA LYS A 134 24.10 1.19 3.33
C LYS A 134 24.77 1.86 4.53
N MET A 135 24.56 1.34 5.74
CA MET A 135 25.23 1.88 6.93
C MET A 135 26.75 1.70 6.85
N LYS A 136 27.22 0.53 6.40
CA LYS A 136 28.66 0.28 6.22
C LYS A 136 29.28 1.25 5.21
N ALA A 137 28.62 1.47 4.07
CA ALA A 137 29.09 2.39 3.04
C ALA A 137 29.06 3.87 3.45
N MET A 138 28.23 4.25 4.41
CA MET A 138 28.17 5.63 4.93
C MET A 138 29.22 5.90 6.01
N ASN A 139 29.69 4.85 6.68
CA ASN A 139 30.68 4.92 7.75
C ASN A 139 32.12 4.62 7.26
N SER A 140 32.27 4.35 5.96
CA SER A 140 33.55 4.16 5.25
C SER A 140 33.88 5.39 4.43
#